data_AF-A0A7K7U6R8-F1
#
_entry.id   AF-A0A7K7U6R8-F1
#
_cell.length_a   1.000
_cell.length_b   1.000
_cell.length_c   1.000
_cell.angle_alpha   90.00
_cell.angle_beta   90.00
_cell.angle_gamma   90.00
#
_symmetry.space_group_name_H-M   'P 1'
#
loop_
_entity.id
_entity.type
_entity.pdbx_description
1 polymer ?
#
loop_
_entity_poly.entity_id
_entity_poly.type
_entity_poly.pdbx_seq_one_letter_code
_entity_poly.pdbx_strand_id
1 'polypeptide(L)'
;LALDDAIRHKQLNISSRFSPRVAGENDFLQTVINKVIAAKEVNHKGQGLWVTLKLLPGDIHQIRKEFPHLVDRSTAVARKMGFPEIIMPGDVRNDIYVTLVQGDFDKGSKTTAKNVEVTVSVYDEDGKRLESVIFPGAGDEAISEYKSVIYYQVKQPRWFETVKVAIPIEDVNRSHLRFTFRHRSSQD
;
A
#
# COMPACT_ATOMS: atom_id res chain seq x y z
N LEU A 1 12.30 -43.92 -8.89
CA LEU A 1 12.37 -42.49 -9.28
C LEU A 1 11.39 -41.75 -8.39
N ALA A 2 11.82 -41.53 -7.15
CA ALA A 2 11.10 -40.80 -6.12
C ALA A 2 11.96 -39.57 -5.80
N LEU A 3 11.42 -38.38 -6.02
CA LEU A 3 11.85 -37.18 -5.34
C LEU A 3 10.58 -36.55 -4.74
N ASP A 4 10.31 -36.96 -3.51
CA ASP A 4 9.53 -36.21 -2.54
C ASP A 4 10.25 -34.88 -2.28
N ASP A 5 9.84 -33.80 -2.94
CA ASP A 5 10.19 -32.44 -2.52
C ASP A 5 9.02 -31.83 -1.75
N ALA A 6 8.92 -32.24 -0.49
CA ALA A 6 8.08 -31.61 0.51
C ALA A 6 8.70 -30.26 0.94
N ILE A 7 8.58 -29.24 0.08
CA ILE A 7 8.82 -27.85 0.48
C ILE A 7 7.61 -27.39 1.30
N ARG A 8 7.67 -27.64 2.61
CA ARG A 8 6.77 -27.02 3.59
C ARG A 8 7.04 -25.51 3.59
N HIS A 9 6.27 -24.76 2.80
CA HIS A 9 6.18 -23.31 2.92
C HIS A 9 5.58 -22.97 4.29
N LYS A 10 6.44 -22.66 5.26
CA LYS A 10 6.01 -22.06 6.51
C LYS A 10 5.58 -20.63 6.17
N GLN A 11 4.28 -20.38 6.26
CA GLN A 11 3.69 -19.05 6.07
C GLN A 11 4.39 -18.08 7.03
N LEU A 12 5.19 -17.18 6.47
CA LEU A 12 5.73 -16.05 7.21
C LEU A 12 4.56 -15.11 7.49
N ASN A 13 3.99 -15.22 8.69
CA ASN A 13 3.10 -14.19 9.21
C ASN A 13 3.92 -12.91 9.34
N ILE A 14 3.88 -12.08 8.31
CA ILE A 14 4.37 -10.71 8.38
C ILE A 14 3.37 -9.99 9.30
N SER A 15 3.72 -9.91 10.57
CA SER A 15 3.06 -9.06 11.55
C SER A 15 2.83 -7.67 10.94
N SER A 16 1.59 -7.18 10.99
CA SER A 16 1.13 -5.85 10.52
C SER A 16 1.76 -4.66 11.28
N ARG A 17 2.89 -4.87 11.97
CA ARG A 17 3.62 -3.86 12.73
C ARG A 17 5.02 -3.58 12.18
N PHE A 18 5.18 -3.45 10.87
CA PHE A 18 6.31 -2.71 10.32
C PHE A 18 5.89 -1.25 10.11
N SER A 19 6.28 -0.36 11.02
CA SER A 19 6.34 1.07 10.75
C SER A 19 7.74 1.61 11.01
N PRO A 20 8.74 1.31 10.15
CA PRO A 20 9.86 2.21 9.95
C PRO A 20 9.41 3.22 8.88
N ARG A 21 8.66 4.26 9.26
CA ARG A 21 8.14 5.28 8.31
C ARG A 21 9.21 6.27 7.83
N VAL A 22 10.46 6.03 8.21
CA VAL A 22 11.64 6.77 7.75
C VAL A 22 12.43 5.83 6.84
N ALA A 23 12.52 6.17 5.56
CA ALA A 23 13.47 5.50 4.67
C ALA A 23 14.87 5.96 5.06
N GLY A 24 15.69 5.05 5.59
CA GLY A 24 17.07 5.34 6.03
C GLY A 24 18.03 5.64 4.89
N GLU A 25 17.64 5.33 3.65
CA GLU A 25 18.43 5.59 2.45
C GLU A 25 17.68 6.60 1.56
N ASN A 26 18.43 7.51 0.91
CA ASN A 26 17.88 8.52 -0.01
C ASN A 26 17.26 7.91 -1.29
N ASP A 27 17.22 6.58 -1.39
CA ASP A 27 16.71 5.85 -2.54
C ASP A 27 15.20 5.60 -2.42
N PHE A 28 14.49 5.89 -3.50
CA PHE A 28 13.08 5.53 -3.63
C PHE A 28 12.89 4.01 -3.57
N LEU A 29 11.72 3.55 -3.10
CA LEU A 29 11.42 2.12 -2.98
C LEU A 29 11.63 1.37 -4.30
N GLN A 30 11.25 1.98 -5.43
CA GLN A 30 11.47 1.41 -6.76
C GLN A 30 12.97 1.20 -7.07
N THR A 31 13.82 2.14 -6.66
CA THR A 31 15.28 2.03 -6.84
C THR A 31 15.82 0.89 -6.00
N VAL A 32 15.37 0.76 -4.75
CA VAL A 32 15.74 -0.36 -3.87
C VAL A 32 15.33 -1.70 -4.48
N ILE A 33 14.08 -1.82 -4.96
CA ILE A 33 13.58 -3.02 -5.63
C ILE A 33 14.42 -3.34 -6.87
N ASN A 34 14.70 -2.34 -7.71
CA ASN A 34 15.49 -2.53 -8.92
C ASN A 34 16.93 -2.96 -8.61
N LYS A 35 17.54 -2.42 -7.55
CA LYS A 35 18.87 -2.85 -7.09
C LYS A 35 18.86 -4.32 -6.64
N VAL A 36 17.82 -4.74 -5.92
CA VAL A 36 17.64 -6.14 -5.49
C VAL A 36 17.45 -7.05 -6.71
N ILE A 37 16.65 -6.65 -7.70
CA ILE A 37 16.46 -7.42 -8.95
C ILE A 37 17.77 -7.52 -9.75
N ALA A 38 18.54 -6.42 -9.82
CA ALA A 38 19.79 -6.37 -10.58
C ALA A 38 20.94 -7.13 -9.91
N ALA A 39 20.92 -7.26 -8.58
CA ALA A 39 21.84 -8.10 -7.82
C ALA A 39 21.54 -9.59 -8.10
N LYS A 40 22.01 -10.08 -9.25
CA LYS A 40 21.78 -11.44 -9.77
C LYS A 40 22.18 -12.58 -8.81
N GLU A 41 22.97 -12.29 -7.77
CA GLU A 41 23.28 -13.22 -6.69
C GLU A 41 23.24 -12.50 -5.34
N VAL A 42 22.15 -12.73 -4.60
CA VAL A 42 22.06 -12.37 -3.20
C VAL A 42 22.58 -13.58 -2.42
N ASN A 43 23.90 -13.65 -2.20
CA ASN A 43 24.56 -14.72 -1.43
C ASN A 43 24.31 -14.57 0.09
N HIS A 44 23.09 -14.15 0.46
CA HIS A 44 22.68 -13.90 1.83
C HIS A 44 21.78 -15.04 2.26
N LYS A 45 22.32 -15.94 3.09
CA LYS A 45 21.68 -16.94 3.97
C LYS A 45 20.13 -16.85 4.14
N GLY A 46 19.34 -17.02 3.07
CA GLY A 46 17.88 -16.90 3.08
C GLY A 46 17.29 -15.47 3.14
N GLN A 47 18.05 -14.41 2.87
CA GLN A 47 17.50 -13.05 2.76
C GLN A 47 17.19 -12.74 1.29
N GLY A 48 15.91 -12.54 0.98
CA GLY A 48 15.44 -12.21 -0.36
C GLY A 48 13.95 -11.88 -0.37
N LEU A 49 13.46 -11.29 -1.46
CA LEU A 49 12.04 -11.12 -1.72
C LEU A 49 11.64 -12.10 -2.82
N TRP A 50 10.77 -13.05 -2.51
CA TRP A 50 10.23 -14.00 -3.50
C TRP A 50 8.82 -13.62 -3.87
N VAL A 51 8.58 -13.50 -5.18
CA VAL A 51 7.25 -13.27 -5.74
C VAL A 51 6.95 -14.42 -6.68
N THR A 52 5.82 -15.09 -6.47
CA THR A 52 5.34 -16.17 -7.33
C THR A 52 3.94 -15.82 -7.80
N LEU A 53 3.68 -16.01 -9.10
CA LEU A 53 2.37 -15.80 -9.69
C LEU A 53 1.78 -17.13 -10.10
N LYS A 54 0.57 -17.44 -9.62
CA LYS A 54 -0.18 -18.64 -10.01
C LYS A 54 -1.59 -18.23 -10.40
N LEU A 55 -1.99 -18.60 -11.62
CA LEU A 55 -3.37 -18.43 -12.07
C LEU A 55 -4.22 -19.54 -11.44
N LEU A 56 -5.28 -19.14 -10.74
CA LEU A 56 -6.28 -20.05 -10.16
C LEU A 56 -7.63 -19.74 -10.83
N PRO A 57 -8.22 -20.68 -11.59
CA PRO A 57 -9.51 -20.46 -12.22
C PRO A 57 -10.65 -20.52 -11.20
N GLY A 58 -11.71 -19.75 -11.44
CA GLY A 58 -12.89 -19.68 -10.58
C GLY A 58 -12.97 -18.41 -9.74
N ASP A 59 -14.07 -18.27 -8.99
CA ASP A 59 -14.24 -17.17 -8.05
C ASP A 59 -13.55 -17.44 -6.70
N ILE A 60 -13.56 -16.45 -5.80
CA ILE A 60 -12.90 -16.57 -4.50
C ILE A 60 -13.46 -17.69 -3.61
N HIS A 61 -14.75 -18.03 -3.75
CA HIS A 61 -15.37 -19.11 -2.98
C HIS A 61 -14.93 -20.47 -3.49
N GLN A 62 -14.91 -20.63 -4.82
CA GLN A 62 -14.43 -21.85 -5.47
C GLN A 62 -12.95 -22.08 -5.17
N ILE A 63 -12.11 -21.05 -5.34
CA ILE A 63 -10.67 -21.16 -5.11
C ILE A 63 -10.35 -21.52 -3.66
N ARG A 64 -11.06 -20.95 -2.68
CA ARG A 64 -10.90 -21.31 -1.26
C ARG A 64 -11.28 -22.76 -0.94
N LYS A 65 -12.23 -23.33 -1.69
CA LYS A 65 -12.66 -24.72 -1.53
C LYS A 65 -11.70 -25.71 -2.20
N GLU A 66 -11.26 -25.41 -3.41
CA GLU A 66 -10.41 -26.29 -4.22
C GLU A 66 -8.93 -26.20 -3.84
N PHE A 67 -8.47 -25.03 -3.38
CA PHE A 67 -7.08 -24.76 -3.04
C PHE A 67 -6.91 -24.17 -1.62
N PRO A 68 -7.45 -24.81 -0.56
CA PRO A 68 -7.44 -24.26 0.81
C PRO A 68 -6.02 -24.11 1.39
N HIS A 69 -5.03 -24.83 0.84
CA HIS A 69 -3.63 -24.73 1.22
C HIS A 69 -2.91 -23.53 0.59
N LEU A 70 -3.51 -22.90 -0.42
CA LEU A 70 -2.98 -21.70 -1.10
C LEU A 70 -3.74 -20.44 -0.70
N VAL A 71 -5.06 -20.56 -0.55
CA VAL A 71 -5.95 -19.44 -0.25
C VAL A 71 -6.84 -19.83 0.91
N ASP A 72 -6.51 -19.32 2.07
CA ASP A 72 -7.29 -19.50 3.29
C ASP A 72 -8.23 -18.28 3.55
N ARG A 73 -8.79 -18.21 4.75
CA ARG A 73 -9.63 -17.08 5.16
C ARG A 73 -8.81 -15.83 5.53
N SER A 74 -7.54 -16.00 5.89
CA SER A 74 -6.63 -14.90 6.26
C SER A 74 -5.96 -14.24 5.05
N THR A 75 -6.00 -14.92 3.89
CA THR A 75 -5.47 -14.42 2.63
C THR A 75 -6.17 -13.13 2.23
N ALA A 76 -5.42 -12.05 2.17
CA ALA A 76 -5.89 -10.76 1.69
C ALA A 76 -6.38 -10.85 0.24
N VAL A 77 -7.56 -10.31 -0.02
CA VAL A 77 -8.17 -10.29 -1.36
C VAL A 77 -8.23 -8.86 -1.85
N ALA A 78 -7.47 -8.56 -2.90
CA ALA A 78 -7.53 -7.29 -3.60
C ALA A 78 -8.44 -7.41 -4.83
N ARG A 79 -9.39 -6.49 -5.01
CA ARG A 79 -10.15 -6.38 -6.26
C ARG A 79 -9.31 -5.67 -7.33
N LYS A 80 -9.57 -5.97 -8.60
CA LYS A 80 -8.99 -5.25 -9.76
C LYS A 80 -9.26 -3.76 -9.60
N MET A 81 -8.26 -2.89 -9.73
CA MET A 81 -8.40 -1.44 -9.52
C MET A 81 -9.46 -0.79 -10.42
N GLY A 82 -9.54 -1.20 -11.69
CA GLY A 82 -10.60 -0.79 -12.62
C GLY A 82 -11.80 -1.72 -12.59
N PHE A 83 -12.86 -1.36 -13.31
CA PHE A 83 -14.04 -2.21 -13.45
C PHE A 83 -13.71 -3.55 -14.15
N PRO A 84 -14.37 -4.65 -13.76
CA PRO A 84 -14.39 -5.86 -14.58
C PRO A 84 -15.11 -5.59 -15.91
N GLU A 85 -14.90 -6.46 -16.90
CA GLU A 85 -15.55 -6.34 -18.21
C GLU A 85 -17.07 -6.47 -18.10
N ILE A 86 -17.54 -7.29 -17.17
CA ILE A 86 -18.95 -7.49 -16.87
C ILE A 86 -19.20 -7.01 -15.44
N ILE A 87 -20.12 -6.05 -15.28
CA ILE A 87 -20.60 -5.56 -13.99
C ILE A 87 -21.97 -6.19 -13.74
N MET A 88 -22.07 -7.00 -12.69
CA MET A 88 -23.33 -7.66 -12.35
C MET A 88 -24.31 -6.66 -11.74
N PRO A 89 -25.62 -6.75 -12.03
CA PRO A 89 -26.63 -5.97 -11.33
C PRO A 89 -26.52 -6.18 -9.82
N GLY A 90 -26.44 -5.09 -9.05
CA GLY A 90 -26.25 -5.13 -7.59
C GLY A 90 -24.80 -5.05 -7.11
N ASP A 91 -23.80 -5.08 -8.01
CA ASP A 91 -22.41 -4.78 -7.65
C ASP A 91 -22.23 -3.26 -7.45
N VAL A 92 -22.41 -2.79 -6.22
CA VAL A 92 -22.17 -1.39 -5.85
C VAL A 92 -20.69 -1.20 -5.62
N ARG A 93 -20.05 -0.46 -6.54
CA ARG A 93 -18.62 -0.22 -6.49
C ARG A 93 -18.28 1.25 -6.61
N ASN A 94 -17.91 1.84 -5.47
CA ASN A 94 -17.47 3.22 -5.36
C ASN A 94 -16.10 3.30 -4.66
N ASP A 95 -15.14 2.53 -5.18
CA ASP A 95 -13.76 2.55 -4.69
C ASP A 95 -13.01 3.70 -5.38
N ILE A 96 -12.52 4.66 -4.61
CA ILE A 96 -11.64 5.71 -5.11
C ILE A 96 -10.21 5.31 -4.79
N TYR A 97 -9.36 5.18 -5.79
CA TYR A 97 -7.94 4.92 -5.57
C TYR A 97 -7.14 6.21 -5.69
N VAL A 98 -6.42 6.54 -4.63
CA VAL A 98 -5.64 7.77 -4.51
C VAL A 98 -4.17 7.39 -4.48
N THR A 99 -3.41 7.89 -5.45
CA THR A 99 -1.96 7.67 -5.51
C THR A 99 -1.22 8.97 -5.18
N LEU A 100 -0.45 8.96 -4.10
CA LEU A 100 0.56 9.99 -3.84
C LEU A 100 1.75 9.74 -4.76
N VAL A 101 1.85 10.51 -5.84
CA VAL A 101 2.90 10.29 -6.86
C VAL A 101 4.23 10.89 -6.40
N GLN A 102 4.32 12.21 -6.38
CA GLN A 102 5.53 12.95 -6.04
C GLN A 102 5.19 14.39 -5.63
N GLY A 103 6.15 15.10 -5.04
CA GLY A 103 6.06 16.53 -4.77
C GLY A 103 7.38 17.24 -5.05
N ASP A 104 7.37 18.57 -5.08
CA ASP A 104 8.56 19.41 -5.16
C ASP A 104 8.46 20.51 -4.09
N PHE A 105 9.40 20.51 -3.14
CA PHE A 105 9.35 21.37 -1.97
C PHE A 105 10.60 22.24 -1.87
N ASP A 106 10.41 23.55 -1.87
CA ASP A 106 11.52 24.48 -1.64
C ASP A 106 12.06 24.38 -0.20
N LYS A 107 13.38 24.49 -0.08
CA LYS A 107 14.08 24.62 1.20
C LYS A 107 13.87 26.00 1.84
N GLY A 108 13.46 27.00 1.07
CA GLY A 108 13.28 28.38 1.53
C GLY A 108 14.61 28.93 2.07
N SER A 109 14.59 29.47 3.29
CA SER A 109 15.79 30.00 3.96
C SER A 109 16.67 28.94 4.64
N LYS A 110 16.30 27.65 4.61
CA LYS A 110 17.09 26.57 5.24
C LYS A 110 18.21 26.08 4.31
N THR A 111 19.28 25.57 4.91
CA THR A 111 20.42 24.99 4.19
C THR A 111 20.09 23.61 3.61
N THR A 112 19.27 22.82 4.31
CA THR A 112 18.86 21.47 3.94
C THR A 112 17.41 21.40 3.45
N ALA A 113 17.09 20.40 2.63
CA ALA A 113 15.72 20.13 2.21
C ALA A 113 14.85 19.60 3.38
N LYS A 114 13.53 19.78 3.28
CA LYS A 114 12.58 19.36 4.31
C LYS A 114 12.32 17.86 4.19
N ASN A 115 12.28 17.16 5.33
CA ASN A 115 11.68 15.82 5.39
C ASN A 115 10.16 15.98 5.38
N VAL A 116 9.51 15.62 4.28
CA VAL A 116 8.08 15.88 4.08
C VAL A 116 7.27 14.61 4.36
N GLU A 117 6.30 14.74 5.27
CA GLU A 117 5.23 13.77 5.46
C GLU A 117 3.93 14.32 4.86
N VAL A 118 3.26 13.54 4.02
CA VAL A 118 1.92 13.84 3.54
C VAL A 118 0.92 13.09 4.40
N THR A 119 -0.04 13.81 4.95
CA THR A 119 -1.19 13.22 5.64
C THR A 119 -2.43 13.33 4.76
N VAL A 120 -3.06 12.19 4.49
CA VAL A 120 -4.30 12.09 3.70
C VAL A 120 -5.46 11.78 4.63
N SER A 121 -6.56 12.51 4.46
CA SER A 121 -7.79 12.33 5.24
C SER A 121 -8.99 12.74 4.39
N VAL A 122 -10.17 12.24 4.73
CA VAL A 122 -11.43 12.60 4.06
C VAL A 122 -12.27 13.48 4.98
N TYR A 123 -12.82 14.56 4.46
CA TYR A 123 -13.64 15.53 5.19
C TYR A 123 -14.93 15.80 4.44
N ASP A 124 -16.01 16.08 5.16
CA ASP A 124 -17.24 16.60 4.59
C ASP A 124 -17.19 18.13 4.38
N GLU A 125 -18.27 18.69 3.84
CA GLU A 125 -18.43 20.13 3.57
C GLU A 125 -18.43 20.99 4.84
N ASP A 126 -18.80 20.41 5.99
CA ASP A 126 -18.80 21.07 7.30
C ASP A 126 -17.42 21.02 7.97
N GLY A 127 -16.44 20.36 7.34
CA GLY A 127 -15.09 20.21 7.86
C GLY A 127 -14.94 19.13 8.93
N LYS A 128 -15.92 18.23 9.07
CA LYS A 128 -15.83 17.04 9.91
C LYS A 128 -15.16 15.90 9.16
N ARG A 129 -14.27 15.19 9.84
CA ARG A 129 -13.53 14.07 9.26
C ARG A 129 -14.42 12.84 9.16
N LEU A 130 -14.36 12.15 8.02
CA LEU A 130 -14.95 10.82 7.86
C LEU A 130 -14.00 9.79 8.47
N GLU A 131 -14.51 8.99 9.38
CA GLU A 131 -13.71 8.00 10.11
C GLU A 131 -13.73 6.65 9.38
N SER A 132 -12.60 5.93 9.40
CA SER A 132 -12.49 4.56 8.88
C SER A 132 -12.94 4.40 7.42
N VAL A 133 -12.55 5.34 6.55
CA VAL A 133 -12.85 5.31 5.09
C VAL A 133 -11.63 5.06 4.22
N ILE A 134 -10.42 5.05 4.78
CA ILE A 134 -9.16 4.84 4.04
C ILE A 134 -8.65 3.42 4.32
N PHE A 135 -8.29 2.70 3.27
CA PHE A 135 -7.73 1.35 3.31
C PHE A 135 -6.33 1.39 2.67
N PRO A 136 -5.25 1.32 3.46
CA PRO A 136 -3.88 1.39 2.96
C PRO A 136 -3.50 0.22 2.04
N GLY A 137 -4.04 -0.96 2.32
CA GLY A 137 -3.77 -2.19 1.60
C GLY A 137 -4.96 -3.14 1.64
N ALA A 138 -4.89 -4.21 0.85
CA ALA A 138 -5.91 -5.26 0.90
C ALA A 138 -5.71 -6.10 2.17
N GLY A 139 -6.79 -6.33 2.91
CA GLY A 139 -6.73 -7.06 4.20
C GLY A 139 -6.37 -6.19 5.40
N ASP A 140 -6.01 -4.92 5.20
CA ASP A 140 -5.83 -3.96 6.29
C ASP A 140 -7.17 -3.40 6.78
N GLU A 141 -7.21 -3.03 8.06
CA GLU A 141 -8.33 -2.32 8.65
C GLU A 141 -8.46 -0.90 8.11
N ALA A 142 -9.68 -0.39 8.12
CA ALA A 142 -9.99 0.95 7.67
C ALA A 142 -9.50 1.99 8.70
N ILE A 143 -8.79 3.01 8.21
CA ILE A 143 -8.24 4.12 9.00
C ILE A 143 -8.86 5.45 8.55
N SER A 144 -8.75 6.46 9.41
CA SER A 144 -9.27 7.81 9.14
C SER A 144 -8.20 8.76 8.61
N GLU A 145 -6.93 8.42 8.82
CA GLU A 145 -5.78 9.24 8.45
C GLU A 145 -4.63 8.35 7.96
N TYR A 146 -4.23 8.53 6.70
CA TYR A 146 -3.04 7.91 6.14
C TYR A 146 -1.86 8.87 6.20
N LYS A 147 -0.65 8.36 6.48
CA LYS A 147 0.59 9.15 6.47
C LYS A 147 1.62 8.49 5.59
N SER A 148 2.22 9.28 4.71
CA SER A 148 3.21 8.79 3.76
C SER A 148 4.53 8.42 4.41
N VAL A 149 5.36 7.68 3.68
CA VAL A 149 6.78 7.55 4.01
C VAL A 149 7.46 8.92 3.95
N ILE A 150 8.45 9.11 4.83
CA ILE A 150 9.27 10.31 4.88
C ILE A 150 10.62 9.98 4.26
N TYR A 151 10.96 10.69 3.18
CA TYR A 151 12.29 10.66 2.59
C TYR A 151 13.17 11.76 3.20
N TYR A 152 14.32 11.37 3.72
CA TYR A 152 15.23 12.27 4.43
C TYR A 152 15.89 13.27 3.48
N GLN A 153 15.68 14.57 3.72
CA GLN A 153 16.26 15.68 2.97
C GLN A 153 16.13 15.54 1.43
N VAL A 154 15.02 14.95 0.97
CA VAL A 154 14.72 14.84 -0.46
C VAL A 154 13.81 15.99 -0.88
N LYS A 155 14.32 16.87 -1.75
CA LYS A 155 13.56 18.01 -2.32
C LYS A 155 12.33 17.55 -3.11
N GLN A 156 12.50 16.50 -3.89
CA GLN A 156 11.46 15.94 -4.77
C GLN A 156 11.12 14.50 -4.35
N PRO A 157 10.39 14.30 -3.24
CA PRO A 157 10.00 12.96 -2.80
C PRO A 157 9.07 12.31 -3.83
N ARG A 158 9.30 11.03 -4.13
CA ARG A 158 8.48 10.21 -5.01
C ARG A 158 7.91 9.04 -4.21
N TRP A 159 6.70 9.20 -3.70
CA TRP A 159 6.06 8.22 -2.81
C TRP A 159 5.57 7.00 -3.59
N PHE A 160 4.85 7.21 -4.70
CA PHE A 160 4.12 6.16 -5.42
C PHE A 160 3.26 5.26 -4.51
N GLU A 161 2.71 5.86 -3.46
CA GLU A 161 1.87 5.17 -2.47
C GLU A 161 0.42 5.26 -2.92
N THR A 162 -0.26 4.11 -3.03
CA THR A 162 -1.68 4.06 -3.42
C THR A 162 -2.52 3.54 -2.28
N VAL A 163 -3.57 4.29 -1.93
CA VAL A 163 -4.56 3.91 -0.93
C VAL A 163 -5.95 3.84 -1.56
N LYS A 164 -6.79 2.95 -1.06
CA LYS A 164 -8.21 2.90 -1.42
C LYS A 164 -9.00 3.76 -0.44
N VAL A 165 -9.90 4.59 -0.96
CA VAL A 165 -10.82 5.42 -0.18
C VAL A 165 -12.23 4.96 -0.54
N ALA A 166 -12.97 4.50 0.46
CA ALA A 166 -14.34 4.01 0.31
C ALA A 166 -15.28 4.92 1.10
N ILE A 167 -15.98 5.79 0.38
CA ILE A 167 -16.94 6.75 0.95
C ILE A 167 -18.36 6.22 0.64
N PRO A 168 -19.29 6.20 1.61
CA PRO A 168 -20.69 5.91 1.36
C PRO A 168 -21.23 6.75 0.20
N ILE A 169 -22.03 6.15 -0.68
CA ILE A 169 -22.44 6.82 -1.94
C ILE A 169 -23.21 8.11 -1.67
N GLU A 170 -23.98 8.15 -0.57
CA GLU A 170 -24.70 9.32 -0.08
C GLU A 170 -23.79 10.49 0.34
N ASP A 171 -22.53 10.22 0.75
CA ASP A 171 -21.63 11.23 1.29
C ASP A 171 -20.60 11.73 0.28
N VAL A 172 -20.45 11.06 -0.88
CA VAL A 172 -19.39 11.33 -1.86
C VAL A 172 -19.44 12.74 -2.43
N ASN A 173 -20.64 13.24 -2.72
CA ASN A 173 -20.85 14.56 -3.30
C ASN A 173 -20.53 15.71 -2.32
N ARG A 174 -20.52 15.42 -1.02
CA ARG A 174 -20.23 16.38 0.06
C ARG A 174 -18.83 16.18 0.66
N SER A 175 -18.09 15.18 0.18
CA SER A 175 -16.78 14.81 0.71
C SER A 175 -15.64 15.33 -0.16
N HIS A 176 -14.51 15.62 0.47
CA HIS A 176 -13.27 15.98 -0.21
C HIS A 176 -12.05 15.33 0.47
N LEU A 177 -11.00 15.13 -0.33
CA LEU A 177 -9.70 14.68 0.17
C LEU A 177 -8.89 15.89 0.64
N ARG A 178 -8.35 15.80 1.84
CA ARG A 178 -7.42 16.80 2.39
C ARG A 178 -6.02 16.22 2.48
N PHE A 179 -5.07 16.89 1.83
CA PHE A 179 -3.65 16.58 1.87
C PHE A 179 -2.94 17.63 2.73
N THR A 180 -2.38 17.20 3.86
CA THR A 180 -1.63 18.08 4.77
C THR A 180 -0.15 17.74 4.70
N PHE A 181 0.69 18.71 4.36
CA PHE A 181 2.13 18.54 4.26
C PHE A 181 2.79 19.03 5.55
N ARG A 182 3.57 18.18 6.20
CA ARG A 182 4.30 18.54 7.42
C ARG A 182 5.78 18.26 7.27
N HIS A 183 6.61 19.17 7.78
CA HIS A 183 8.01 18.86 8.00
C HIS A 183 8.15 18.00 9.26
N ARG A 184 8.88 16.89 9.17
CA ARG A 184 9.24 16.06 10.33
C ARG A 184 10.72 16.25 10.64
N SER A 185 11.04 16.73 11.83
CA SER A 185 12.42 16.77 12.30
C SER A 185 12.98 15.35 12.40
N SER A 186 14.28 15.21 12.18
CA SER A 186 15.00 13.94 12.39
C SER A 186 15.55 13.80 13.81
N GLN A 187 15.18 14.72 14.68
CA GLN A 187 15.43 14.69 16.12
C GLN A 187 14.09 14.42 16.79
N ASP A 188 14.09 13.46 17.72
CA ASP A 188 13.02 13.25 18.70
C ASP A 188 12.86 14.48 19.61
#